data_AF-A0A1Y5SPE0-F1
#
_entry.id   AF-A0A1Y5SPE0-F1
#
_cell.length_a   1.000
_cell.length_b   1.000
_cell.length_c   1.000
_cell.angle_alpha   90.00
_cell.angle_beta   90.00
_cell.angle_gamma   90.00
#
_symmetry.space_group_name_H-M   'P 1'
#
loop_
_entity.id
_entity.type
_entity.pdbx_description
1 polymer ?
#
loop_
_entity_poly.entity_id
_entity_poly.type
_entity_poly.pdbx_seq_one_letter_code
_entity_poly.pdbx_strand_id
1 'polypeptide(L)' 'MLQDKRQDLDAEKQRRLLQRLVEELSRTHGELYYQPTSQIAMQLESYIDGEAKLFAEERALLKRLTRRDIEVLLSLH' A
#
# COMPACT_ATOMS: atom_id res chain seq x y z
N MET A 1 14.89 -21.22 -1.44
CA MET A 1 15.52 -20.72 -0.20
C MET A 1 15.99 -19.26 -0.27
N LEU A 2 16.80 -18.82 -1.24
CA LEU A 2 17.17 -17.38 -1.36
C LEU A 2 16.08 -16.52 -2.02
N GLN A 3 15.31 -17.10 -2.95
CA GLN A 3 14.17 -16.43 -3.59
C GLN A 3 12.99 -16.26 -2.63
N ASP A 4 12.63 -17.28 -1.85
CA ASP A 4 11.57 -17.20 -0.83
C ASP A 4 11.82 -16.06 0.16
N LYS A 5 13.03 -16.00 0.72
CA LYS A 5 13.41 -14.94 1.68
C LYS A 5 13.29 -13.52 1.10
N ARG A 6 13.56 -13.35 -0.20
CA ARG A 6 13.40 -12.03 -0.86
C ARG A 6 11.94 -11.66 -1.05
N GLN A 7 11.10 -12.63 -1.40
CA GLN A 7 9.67 -12.40 -1.57
C GLN A 7 9.00 -12.01 -0.25
N ASP A 8 9.36 -12.67 0.85
CA ASP A 8 8.87 -12.31 2.19
C ASP A 8 9.32 -10.91 2.61
N LEU A 9 10.58 -10.55 2.33
CA LEU A 9 11.12 -9.21 2.63
C LEU A 9 10.43 -8.11 1.81
N ASP A 10 10.17 -8.36 0.53
CA ASP A 10 9.47 -7.40 -0.33
C ASP A 10 8.00 -7.25 0.13
N ALA A 11 7.33 -8.35 0.49
CA ALA A 11 5.97 -8.33 1.00
C ALA A 11 5.88 -7.55 2.33
N GLU A 12 6.83 -7.74 3.24
CA GLU A 12 6.84 -6.99 4.50
C GLU A 12 7.12 -5.49 4.28
N LYS A 13 8.05 -5.15 3.37
CA LYS A 13 8.28 -3.75 2.99
C LYS A 13 7.05 -3.12 2.36
N GLN A 14 6.37 -3.83 1.46
CA GLN A 14 5.13 -3.39 0.84
C GLN A 14 4.06 -3.13 1.89
N ARG A 15 3.87 -4.04 2.85
CA ARG A 15 2.92 -3.85 3.96
C ARG A 15 3.21 -2.60 4.77
N ARG A 16 4.45 -2.43 5.23
CA ARG A 16 4.84 -1.26 6.04
C ARG A 16 4.63 0.05 5.28
N LEU A 17 4.93 0.04 3.98
CA LEU A 17 4.76 1.22 3.13
C LEU A 17 3.28 1.54 2.90
N LEU A 18 2.45 0.54 2.59
CA LEU A 18 0.99 0.72 2.48
C LEU A 18 0.39 1.26 3.79
N GLN A 19 0.84 0.75 4.93
CA GLN A 19 0.35 1.20 6.24
C GLN A 19 0.72 2.68 6.50
N ARG A 20 1.95 3.09 6.17
CA ARG A 20 2.36 4.52 6.22
C ARG A 20 1.46 5.37 5.32
N LEU A 21 1.19 4.91 4.09
CA LEU A 21 0.37 5.66 3.14
C LEU A 21 -1.10 5.74 3.57
N VAL A 22 -1.66 4.69 4.16
CA VAL A 22 -2.99 4.73 4.78
C VAL A 22 -3.01 5.79 5.89
N GLU A 23 -2.03 5.82 6.77
CA GLU A 23 -1.96 6.83 7.84
C GLU A 23 -1.84 8.27 7.29
N GLU A 24 -1.02 8.48 6.25
CA GLU A 24 -0.92 9.77 5.57
C GLU A 24 -2.26 10.18 4.96
N LEU A 25 -2.92 9.27 4.24
CA LEU A 25 -4.20 9.51 3.59
C LEU A 25 -5.32 9.73 4.60
N SER A 26 -5.30 9.04 5.74
CA SER A 26 -6.26 9.24 6.84
C SER A 26 -6.09 10.59 7.55
N ARG A 27 -4.86 11.13 7.60
CA ARG A 27 -4.61 12.47 8.16
C ARG A 27 -5.17 13.57 7.28
N THR A 28 -5.18 13.38 5.96
CA THR A 28 -5.74 14.34 5.00
C THR A 28 -7.23 14.11 4.77
N HIS A 29 -7.71 12.87 4.86
CA HIS A 29 -9.10 12.46 4.68
C HIS A 29 -9.60 11.69 5.91
N GLY A 30 -10.15 12.41 6.90
CA GLY A 30 -10.57 11.82 8.19
C GLY A 30 -11.65 10.73 8.11
N GLU A 31 -12.34 10.57 6.97
CA GLU A 31 -13.37 9.54 6.75
C GLU A 31 -12.79 8.18 6.34
N LEU A 32 -11.49 8.11 5.99
CA LEU A 32 -10.87 6.92 5.40
C LEU A 32 -10.99 5.67 6.30
N TYR A 33 -10.91 5.84 7.62
CA TYR A 33 -11.00 4.74 8.59
C TYR A 33 -12.36 4.03 8.62
N TYR A 34 -13.42 4.68 8.14
CA TYR A 34 -14.77 4.12 8.13
C TYR A 34 -15.16 3.50 6.79
N GLN A 35 -14.23 3.53 5.82
CA GLN A 35 -14.50 3.04 4.48
C GLN A 35 -14.18 1.55 4.34
N PRO A 36 -14.88 0.83 3.44
CA PRO A 36 -14.52 -0.53 3.09
C PRO A 36 -13.07 -0.62 2.58
N THR A 37 -12.37 -1.71 2.90
CA THR A 37 -10.98 -1.95 2.46
C THR A 37 -10.80 -1.81 0.94
N SER A 38 -11.81 -2.22 0.15
CA SER A 38 -11.82 -2.08 -1.31
C SER A 38 -11.87 -0.63 -1.80
N GLN A 39 -12.46 0.28 -1.02
CA GLN A 39 -12.46 1.73 -1.26
C GLN A 39 -11.13 2.36 -0.85
N ILE A 40 -10.58 1.93 0.30
CA ILE A 40 -9.25 2.37 0.77
C ILE A 40 -8.20 1.97 -0.26
N ALA A 41 -8.23 0.73 -0.76
CA ALA A 41 -7.30 0.23 -1.77
C ALA A 41 -7.36 1.04 -3.08
N MET A 42 -8.56 1.43 -3.53
CA MET A 42 -8.74 2.26 -4.72
C MET A 42 -8.15 3.66 -4.55
N GLN A 43 -8.38 4.27 -3.38
CA GLN A 43 -7.83 5.59 -3.08
C GLN A 43 -6.32 5.55 -2.90
N LEU A 44 -5.78 4.49 -2.28
CA LEU A 44 -4.34 4.29 -2.19
C LEU A 44 -3.68 4.10 -3.55
N GLU A 45 -4.27 3.30 -4.44
CA GLU A 45 -3.77 3.13 -5.81
C GLU A 45 -3.68 4.49 -6.51
N SER A 46 -4.74 5.30 -6.43
CA SER A 46 -4.78 6.65 -6.99
C SER A 46 -3.75 7.59 -6.35
N TYR A 47 -3.59 7.52 -5.03
CA TYR A 47 -2.60 8.32 -4.30
C TYR A 47 -1.17 7.93 -4.68
N ILE A 48 -0.87 6.63 -4.76
CA ILE A 48 0.42 6.08 -5.18
C ILE A 48 0.79 6.58 -6.58
N ASP A 49 -0.15 6.55 -7.52
CA ASP A 49 0.07 6.98 -8.91
C ASP A 49 0.18 8.50 -9.07
N GLY A 50 -0.44 9.26 -8.17
CA GLY A 50 -0.40 10.73 -8.18
C GLY A 50 0.50 11.32 -7.10
N GLU A 51 -0.13 11.78 -6.03
CA GLU A 51 0.43 12.74 -5.07
C GLU A 51 1.35 12.13 -4.00
N ALA A 52 1.42 10.80 -3.90
CA ALA A 52 2.22 10.13 -2.89
C ALA A 52 3.71 10.50 -3.04
N LYS A 53 4.27 11.02 -1.95
CA LYS A 53 5.70 11.37 -1.81
C LYS A 53 6.53 10.11 -1.61
N LEU A 54 6.65 9.32 -2.67
CA LEU A 54 7.40 8.07 -2.70
C LEU A 54 8.79 8.28 -3.30
N PHE A 55 9.81 7.67 -2.68
CA PHE A 55 11.11 7.52 -3.31
C PHE A 55 11.03 6.56 -4.51
N ALA A 56 12.01 6.62 -5.43
CA ALA A 56 12.01 5.80 -6.63
C ALA A 56 11.91 4.28 -6.33
N GLU A 57 12.59 3.82 -5.28
CA GLU A 57 12.56 2.42 -4.84
C GLU A 57 11.21 2.02 -4.25
N GLU A 58 10.60 2.88 -3.44
CA GLU A 58 9.26 2.67 -2.87
C GLU A 58 8.20 2.60 -3.97
N ARG A 59 8.28 3.51 -4.95
CA ARG A 59 7.40 3.52 -6.11
C ARG A 59 7.57 2.27 -6.96
N ALA A 60 8.80 1.81 -7.18
CA ALA A 60 9.07 0.56 -7.91
C ALA A 60 8.52 -0.67 -7.19
N LEU A 61 8.59 -0.67 -5.85
CA LEU A 61 8.08 -1.75 -5.01
C LEU A 61 6.54 -1.83 -5.05
N LEU A 62 5.86 -0.69 -4.99
CA LEU A 62 4.39 -0.62 -5.03
C LEU A 62 3.81 -0.78 -6.44
N LYS A 63 4.51 -0.34 -7.50
CA LYS A 63 4.04 -0.50 -8.90
C LYS A 63 3.78 -1.94 -9.32
N ARG A 64 4.31 -2.90 -8.59
CA ARG A 64 4.12 -4.34 -8.85
C ARG A 64 2.82 -4.87 -8.25
N LEU A 65 2.18 -4.10 -7.38
CA LEU A 65 0.92 -4.45 -6.75
C LEU A 65 -0.23 -4.00 -7.63
N THR A 66 -1.19 -4.89 -7.82
CA THR A 66 -2.51 -4.53 -8.32
C THR A 66 -3.38 -3.97 -7.18
N ARG A 67 -4.46 -3.26 -7.50
CA ARG A 67 -5.50 -2.91 -6.50
C ARG A 67 -5.93 -4.09 -5.63
N ARG A 68 -6.07 -5.28 -6.22
CA ARG A 68 -6.46 -6.50 -5.47
C ARG A 68 -5.37 -6.92 -4.49
N ASP A 69 -4.10 -6.81 -4.87
CA ASP A 69 -2.99 -7.11 -3.96
C ASP A 69 -2.95 -6.12 -2.80
N ILE A 70 -3.17 -4.83 -3.07
CA ILE A 70 -3.29 -3.80 -2.03
C ILE A 70 -4.43 -4.13 -1.08
N GLU A 71 -5.62 -4.47 -1.60
CA GLU A 71 -6.78 -4.83 -0.78
C GLU A 71 -6.52 -6.07 0.09
N VAL A 72 -5.88 -7.11 -0.46
CA VAL A 72 -5.50 -8.31 0.30
C VAL A 72 -4.50 -7.96 1.40
N LEU A 73 -3.47 -7.17 1.09
CA LEU A 73 -2.46 -6.75 2.06
C LEU A 73 -3.05 -5.89 3.18
N LEU A 74 -4.06 -5.05 2.89
CA LEU A 74 -4.80 -4.26 3.87
C LEU A 74 -5.80 -5.10 4.69
N SER A 75 -6.33 -6.19 4.14
CA SER A 75 -7.31 -7.06 4.81
C SER A 75 -6.66 -8.11 5.72
N LEU A 76 -5.36 -8.36 5.57
CA LEU A 76 -4.59 -9.29 6.40
C LEU A 76 -4.09 -8.65 7.72
N HIS A 77 -4.83 -7.65 8.22
CA HIS A 77 -4.54 -6.83 9.40
C HIS A 77 -5.61 -7.00 10.47
#